data_AF-A0A2T5G7V8-F1
#
_entry.id   AF-A0A2T5G7V8-F1
#
_cell.length_a   1.000
_cell.length_b   1.000
_cell.length_c   1.000
_cell.angle_alpha   90.00
_cell.angle_beta   90.00
_cell.angle_gamma   90.00
#
_symmetry.space_group_name_H-M   'P 1'
#
loop_
_entity.id
_entity.type
_entity.pdbx_description
1 polymer ?
#
loop_
_entity_poly.entity_id
_entity_poly.type
_entity_poly.pdbx_seq_one_letter_code
_entity_poly.pdbx_strand_id
1 'polypeptide(L)'
;MTAERRPNAPPSAPRPGAPKPFEPPPDDPDRSELRPDETPDRRGRSDRAPEDGAAFKAELKAAARAIGLDAVGVTTADPFHELRPILEEYYGRGYDSGFEKGTIDERVDPRRTMPWAQSIIAAAMAYPSKLKNAPKSVPGARRGFIARSAWGRDYHGVLRERLEALLAWIRERVPSVRGEILVDTGVLSDRAVAARAGIGWIGKNGLLITPDYGSFVYLGELVLDLPLPPDAPMADRCGTCTKCLDACPTSAFIRPGALDSKKCLSYHTQTKGMVPLPYREKLGSRLYGCDTCQVVCPYNRGVDADHHPEFRPDPEVVKPLLMPLIGLSKKAFADTFAKTAAGWRGKRTLERNAIIALAHHRAPEAVPVLAERLALDPRPVIRGTAAWALGKIGGEAAKAALETARARERDPMVREEIEAALARLSGVSGRSGAEEEGRPANDRSGVG
;
A
#
# COMPACT_ATOMS: atom_id res chain seq x y z
N MET A 1 -51.06 -3.53 -29.84
CA MET A 1 -50.67 -2.72 -28.65
C MET A 1 -49.16 -2.56 -28.67
N THR A 2 -48.71 -1.51 -29.34
CA THR A 2 -47.30 -1.16 -29.57
C THR A 2 -46.82 -0.27 -28.43
N ALA A 3 -45.77 -0.69 -27.73
CA ALA A 3 -45.11 0.11 -26.69
C ALA A 3 -43.98 0.93 -27.31
N GLU A 4 -44.14 2.26 -27.31
CA GLU A 4 -43.17 3.22 -27.82
C GLU A 4 -41.95 3.33 -26.89
N ARG A 5 -40.75 3.29 -27.50
CA ARG A 5 -39.47 3.56 -26.83
C ARG A 5 -39.29 5.06 -26.64
N ARG A 6 -38.99 5.50 -25.42
CA ARG A 6 -38.54 6.87 -25.14
C ARG A 6 -37.10 7.07 -25.63
N PRO A 7 -36.75 8.23 -26.22
CA PRO A 7 -35.38 8.53 -26.63
C PRO A 7 -34.49 8.89 -25.43
N ASN A 8 -33.20 8.51 -25.53
CA ASN A 8 -32.16 8.78 -24.54
C ASN A 8 -31.94 10.28 -24.33
N ALA A 9 -31.76 10.67 -23.06
CA ALA A 9 -31.34 12.01 -22.68
C ALA A 9 -29.88 12.29 -23.11
N PRO A 10 -29.55 13.54 -23.50
CA PRO A 10 -28.19 13.91 -23.88
C PRO A 10 -27.26 13.94 -22.64
N PRO A 11 -25.94 13.74 -22.83
CA PRO A 11 -24.98 13.72 -21.73
C PRO A 11 -24.89 15.09 -21.05
N SER A 12 -24.88 15.09 -19.72
CA SER A 12 -24.71 16.26 -18.87
C SER A 12 -23.34 16.93 -19.07
N ALA A 13 -23.33 18.25 -19.15
CA ALA A 13 -22.12 19.08 -19.26
C ALA A 13 -21.11 18.82 -18.10
N PRO A 14 -19.80 18.95 -18.35
CA PRO A 14 -18.76 18.69 -17.36
C PRO A 14 -18.79 19.71 -16.20
N ARG A 15 -18.58 19.21 -14.98
CA ARG A 15 -18.51 20.03 -13.75
C ARG A 15 -17.27 20.93 -13.77
N PRO A 16 -17.36 22.20 -13.33
CA PRO A 16 -16.19 23.07 -13.23
C PRO A 16 -15.22 22.53 -12.16
N GLY A 17 -13.96 22.27 -12.55
CA GLY A 17 -12.89 21.82 -11.65
C GLY A 17 -12.24 20.46 -11.97
N ALA A 18 -12.60 19.80 -13.07
CA ALA A 18 -11.89 18.62 -13.53
C ALA A 18 -10.50 18.99 -14.10
N PRO A 19 -9.43 18.24 -13.79
CA PRO A 19 -8.13 18.43 -14.44
C PRO A 19 -8.24 18.16 -15.94
N LYS A 20 -7.62 19.02 -16.77
CA LYS A 20 -7.61 18.85 -18.23
C LYS A 20 -6.97 17.51 -18.62
N PRO A 21 -7.51 16.80 -19.64
CA PRO A 21 -6.82 15.67 -20.24
C PRO A 21 -5.44 16.08 -20.73
N PHE A 22 -4.48 15.17 -20.63
CA PHE A 22 -3.13 15.34 -21.16
C PHE A 22 -3.20 15.41 -22.68
N GLU A 23 -2.86 16.56 -23.26
CA GLU A 23 -2.66 16.72 -24.70
C GLU A 23 -1.23 16.28 -25.04
N PRO A 24 -1.04 15.30 -25.95
CA PRO A 24 0.30 14.96 -26.43
C PRO A 24 0.89 16.14 -27.22
N PRO A 25 2.23 16.32 -27.21
CA PRO A 25 2.88 17.37 -27.97
C PRO A 25 2.63 17.21 -29.48
N PRO A 26 2.59 18.31 -30.25
CA PRO A 26 2.40 18.26 -31.69
C PRO A 26 3.55 17.52 -32.37
N ASP A 27 3.23 16.78 -33.43
CA ASP A 27 4.18 16.04 -34.25
C ASP A 27 5.28 16.97 -34.79
N ASP A 28 6.52 16.59 -34.53
CA ASP A 28 7.72 17.23 -35.08
C ASP A 28 7.82 16.88 -36.59
N PRO A 29 7.73 17.87 -37.50
CA PRO A 29 7.70 17.62 -38.94
C PRO A 29 9.05 17.23 -39.53
N ASP A 30 10.14 17.16 -38.74
CA ASP A 30 11.50 16.92 -39.25
C ASP A 30 12.03 15.49 -39.02
N ARG A 31 11.16 14.49 -39.24
CA ARG A 31 11.54 13.05 -39.20
C ARG A 31 11.56 12.36 -40.56
N SER A 32 11.63 13.12 -41.65
CA SER A 32 11.99 12.58 -42.96
C SER A 32 13.50 12.65 -43.15
N GLU A 33 14.16 11.48 -43.06
CA GLU A 33 15.51 11.13 -43.55
C GLU A 33 16.32 10.36 -42.50
N LEU A 34 15.92 9.11 -42.26
CA LEU A 34 16.87 8.08 -41.89
C LEU A 34 16.71 6.93 -42.89
N ARG A 35 17.72 6.82 -43.77
CA ARG A 35 17.88 5.74 -44.75
C ARG A 35 17.95 4.38 -44.02
N PRO A 36 17.49 3.29 -44.65
CA PRO A 36 17.59 1.97 -44.06
C PRO A 36 19.06 1.56 -44.02
N ASP A 37 19.63 1.50 -42.81
CA ASP A 37 20.96 0.94 -42.59
C ASP A 37 20.89 -0.57 -42.74
N GLU A 38 21.66 -1.11 -43.68
CA GLU A 38 21.81 -2.53 -43.95
C GLU A 38 22.43 -3.19 -42.73
N THR A 39 21.60 -3.89 -41.95
CA THR A 39 22.08 -4.69 -40.82
C THR A 39 22.92 -5.85 -41.33
N PRO A 40 24.14 -6.07 -40.79
CA PRO A 40 24.91 -7.25 -41.14
C PRO A 40 24.18 -8.48 -40.63
N ASP A 41 24.03 -9.43 -41.56
CA ASP A 41 23.54 -10.78 -41.38
C ASP A 41 24.07 -11.44 -40.09
N ARG A 42 23.26 -11.44 -39.03
CA ARG A 42 23.45 -12.23 -37.79
C ARG A 42 22.68 -13.55 -37.86
N ARG A 43 22.70 -14.24 -39.01
CA ARG A 43 22.23 -15.63 -39.09
C ARG A 43 23.20 -16.55 -38.33
N GLY A 44 22.92 -16.76 -37.05
CA GLY A 44 23.70 -17.69 -36.22
C GLY A 44 23.20 -17.96 -34.80
N ARG A 45 22.07 -17.39 -34.35
CA ARG A 45 21.35 -17.82 -33.15
C ARG A 45 19.87 -17.89 -33.45
N SER A 46 19.27 -19.04 -33.14
CA SER A 46 17.86 -19.35 -33.38
C SER A 46 16.93 -18.30 -32.74
N ASP A 47 16.10 -17.65 -33.56
CA ASP A 47 14.94 -16.85 -33.13
C ASP A 47 13.76 -17.72 -32.64
N ARG A 48 13.95 -19.04 -32.52
CA ARG A 48 12.91 -19.96 -32.04
C ARG A 48 12.93 -20.01 -30.52
N ALA A 49 11.73 -20.09 -29.93
CA ALA A 49 11.56 -20.45 -28.54
C ALA A 49 12.40 -21.72 -28.22
N PRO A 50 12.96 -21.83 -27.01
CA PRO A 50 13.79 -22.97 -26.63
C PRO A 50 13.08 -24.28 -27.00
N GLU A 51 13.77 -25.20 -27.71
CA GLU A 51 13.18 -26.46 -28.17
C GLU A 51 12.60 -27.29 -27.01
N ASP A 52 13.14 -27.10 -25.81
CA ASP A 52 12.59 -27.60 -24.54
C ASP A 52 12.23 -26.42 -23.60
N GLY A 53 10.97 -26.02 -23.61
CA GLY A 53 10.44 -24.97 -22.73
C GLY A 53 10.49 -25.32 -21.24
N ALA A 54 10.52 -26.61 -20.87
CA ALA A 54 10.63 -27.04 -19.47
C ALA A 54 12.07 -26.89 -18.96
N ALA A 55 13.06 -27.29 -19.77
CA ALA A 55 14.46 -27.07 -19.47
C ALA A 55 14.79 -25.57 -19.35
N PHE A 56 14.33 -24.75 -20.31
CA PHE A 56 14.53 -23.30 -20.24
C PHE A 56 13.90 -22.67 -19.01
N LYS A 57 12.67 -23.07 -18.66
CA LYS A 57 12.01 -22.62 -17.43
C LYS A 57 12.80 -22.98 -16.18
N ALA A 58 13.43 -24.16 -16.13
CA ALA A 58 14.26 -24.57 -15.00
C ALA A 58 15.53 -23.70 -14.89
N GLU A 59 16.22 -23.45 -16.01
CA GLU A 59 17.37 -22.55 -16.07
C GLU A 59 17.00 -21.12 -15.67
N LEU A 60 15.88 -20.60 -16.16
CA LEU A 60 15.36 -19.29 -15.83
C LEU A 60 15.12 -19.14 -14.33
N LYS A 61 14.50 -20.13 -13.69
CA LYS A 61 14.29 -20.12 -12.23
C LYS A 61 15.61 -20.17 -11.46
N ALA A 62 16.61 -20.89 -11.98
CA ALA A 62 17.94 -20.91 -11.38
C ALA A 62 18.65 -19.55 -11.51
N ALA A 63 18.59 -18.93 -12.68
CA ALA A 63 19.13 -17.59 -12.93
C ALA A 63 18.45 -16.53 -12.04
N ALA A 64 17.12 -16.60 -11.92
CA ALA A 64 16.34 -15.72 -11.06
C ALA A 64 16.76 -15.82 -9.58
N ARG A 65 16.97 -17.03 -9.06
CA ARG A 65 17.51 -17.22 -7.71
C ARG A 65 18.91 -16.65 -7.55
N ALA A 66 19.78 -16.83 -8.54
CA ALA A 66 21.15 -16.35 -8.51
C ALA A 66 21.24 -14.81 -8.45
N ILE A 67 20.25 -14.10 -9.01
CA ILE A 67 20.15 -12.63 -8.92
C ILE A 67 19.34 -12.14 -7.71
N GLY A 68 18.91 -13.03 -6.81
CA GLY A 68 18.25 -12.67 -5.55
C GLY A 68 16.72 -12.61 -5.59
N LEU A 69 16.06 -13.21 -6.59
CA LEU A 69 14.62 -13.46 -6.52
C LEU A 69 14.36 -14.74 -5.69
N ASP A 70 13.71 -14.59 -4.54
CA ASP A 70 13.55 -15.67 -3.56
C ASP A 70 12.53 -16.73 -3.97
N ALA A 71 11.51 -16.32 -4.72
CA ALA A 71 10.58 -17.25 -5.33
C ALA A 71 10.15 -16.75 -6.70
N VAL A 72 10.08 -17.67 -7.66
CA VAL A 72 9.69 -17.39 -9.04
C VAL A 72 8.76 -18.48 -9.56
N GLY A 73 7.70 -18.03 -10.20
CA GLY A 73 6.68 -18.86 -10.81
C GLY A 73 6.31 -18.35 -12.20
N VAL A 74 5.77 -19.22 -13.03
CA VAL A 74 5.31 -18.89 -14.38
C VAL A 74 3.81 -19.14 -14.48
N THR A 75 3.07 -18.22 -15.08
CA THR A 75 1.67 -18.41 -15.46
C THR A 75 1.46 -18.01 -16.92
N THR A 76 0.34 -18.42 -17.52
CA THR A 76 -0.08 -17.91 -18.83
C THR A 76 -0.51 -16.44 -18.76
N ALA A 77 -0.57 -15.78 -19.91
CA ALA A 77 -1.15 -14.45 -20.08
C ALA A 77 -2.68 -14.46 -20.33
N ASP A 78 -3.36 -15.59 -20.03
CA ASP A 78 -4.81 -15.67 -20.19
C ASP A 78 -5.54 -14.82 -19.14
N PRO A 79 -6.79 -14.40 -19.42
CA PRO A 79 -7.55 -13.59 -18.48
C PRO A 79 -7.73 -14.26 -17.11
N PHE A 80 -7.68 -13.47 -16.05
CA PHE A 80 -7.96 -13.84 -14.67
C PHE A 80 -9.48 -13.83 -14.45
N HIS A 81 -10.18 -14.83 -14.98
CA HIS A 81 -11.64 -14.92 -14.92
C HIS A 81 -12.18 -14.93 -13.49
N GLU A 82 -11.45 -15.53 -12.55
CA GLU A 82 -11.83 -15.60 -11.14
C GLU A 82 -11.73 -14.24 -10.43
N LEU A 83 -10.87 -13.34 -10.91
CA LEU A 83 -10.65 -12.03 -10.32
C LEU A 83 -11.75 -11.02 -10.71
N ARG A 84 -12.35 -11.17 -11.89
CA ARG A 84 -13.39 -10.26 -12.39
C ARG A 84 -14.55 -10.04 -11.41
N PRO A 85 -15.28 -11.09 -10.96
CA PRO A 85 -16.41 -10.88 -10.06
C PRO A 85 -15.99 -10.29 -8.71
N ILE A 86 -14.76 -10.56 -8.26
CA ILE A 86 -14.19 -9.98 -7.03
C ILE A 86 -13.99 -8.47 -7.21
N LEU A 87 -13.42 -8.05 -8.33
CA LEU A 87 -13.21 -6.63 -8.62
C LEU A 87 -14.55 -5.90 -8.84
N GLU A 88 -15.50 -6.51 -9.53
CA GLU A 88 -16.84 -5.92 -9.73
C GLU A 88 -17.55 -5.68 -8.41
N GLU A 89 -17.52 -6.64 -7.47
CA GLU A 89 -18.04 -6.44 -6.11
C GLU A 89 -17.25 -5.35 -5.38
N TYR A 90 -15.91 -5.41 -5.43
CA TYR A 90 -15.02 -4.47 -4.76
C TYR A 90 -15.28 -3.01 -5.15
N TYR A 91 -15.34 -2.73 -6.45
CA TYR A 91 -15.64 -1.40 -6.98
C TYR A 91 -17.13 -1.04 -6.81
N GLY A 92 -18.05 -1.98 -7.06
CA GLY A 92 -19.49 -1.74 -6.95
C GLY A 92 -19.94 -1.37 -5.54
N ARG A 93 -19.23 -1.84 -4.51
CA ARG A 93 -19.46 -1.47 -3.10
C ARG A 93 -18.64 -0.27 -2.63
N GLY A 94 -17.79 0.28 -3.49
CA GLY A 94 -16.92 1.41 -3.16
C GLY A 94 -15.86 1.05 -2.12
N TYR A 95 -15.31 -0.17 -2.17
CA TYR A 95 -14.24 -0.64 -1.28
C TYR A 95 -12.84 -0.32 -1.78
N ASP A 96 -12.73 0.23 -2.99
CA ASP A 96 -11.52 0.71 -3.64
C ASP A 96 -10.74 1.74 -2.81
N SER A 97 -9.41 1.66 -2.88
CA SER A 97 -8.55 2.69 -2.29
C SER A 97 -8.38 3.91 -3.18
N GLY A 98 -8.60 3.74 -4.49
CA GLY A 98 -8.27 4.72 -5.52
C GLY A 98 -6.78 4.76 -5.86
N PHE A 99 -6.01 3.77 -5.38
CA PHE A 99 -4.60 3.58 -5.79
C PHE A 99 -4.47 2.54 -6.89
N GLU A 100 -5.47 1.66 -7.05
CA GLU A 100 -5.53 0.68 -8.11
C GLU A 100 -5.57 1.38 -9.48
N LYS A 101 -4.72 0.94 -10.42
CA LYS A 101 -4.68 1.48 -11.79
C LYS A 101 -5.47 0.61 -12.77
N GLY A 102 -5.94 1.26 -13.84
CA GLY A 102 -6.64 0.62 -14.93
C GLY A 102 -8.11 0.30 -14.62
N THR A 103 -8.84 0.02 -15.68
CA THR A 103 -10.21 -0.52 -15.64
C THR A 103 -10.21 -1.98 -15.23
N ILE A 104 -11.36 -2.52 -14.79
CA ILE A 104 -11.48 -3.95 -14.45
C ILE A 104 -10.98 -4.83 -15.60
N ASP A 105 -11.29 -4.47 -16.86
CA ASP A 105 -10.85 -5.22 -18.03
C ASP A 105 -9.32 -5.27 -18.17
N GLU A 106 -8.63 -4.15 -17.96
CA GLU A 106 -7.15 -4.09 -17.98
C GLU A 106 -6.52 -4.84 -16.82
N ARG A 107 -7.18 -4.90 -15.65
CA ARG A 107 -6.68 -5.59 -14.46
C ARG A 107 -6.81 -7.11 -14.58
N VAL A 108 -7.81 -7.61 -15.31
CA VAL A 108 -8.06 -9.05 -15.45
C VAL A 108 -7.54 -9.64 -16.74
N ASP A 109 -7.30 -8.85 -17.79
CA ASP A 109 -6.85 -9.35 -19.08
C ASP A 109 -5.53 -8.66 -19.49
N PRO A 110 -4.38 -9.34 -19.29
CA PRO A 110 -3.06 -8.79 -19.65
C PRO A 110 -2.99 -8.29 -21.09
N ARG A 111 -3.73 -8.91 -22.02
CA ARG A 111 -3.67 -8.58 -23.46
C ARG A 111 -4.37 -7.27 -23.81
N ARG A 112 -5.10 -6.65 -22.87
CA ARG A 112 -5.70 -5.31 -23.05
C ARG A 112 -4.67 -4.20 -23.11
N THR A 113 -3.59 -4.34 -22.35
CA THR A 113 -2.47 -3.36 -22.32
C THR A 113 -1.23 -3.91 -23.01
N MET A 114 -1.07 -5.23 -23.06
CA MET A 114 0.05 -5.92 -23.68
C MET A 114 -0.45 -7.00 -24.66
N PRO A 115 -0.96 -6.63 -25.87
CA PRO A 115 -1.59 -7.58 -26.80
C PRO A 115 -0.73 -8.77 -27.23
N TRP A 116 0.59 -8.63 -27.12
CA TRP A 116 1.61 -9.62 -27.44
C TRP A 116 1.87 -10.62 -26.29
N ALA A 117 1.28 -10.43 -25.11
CA ALA A 117 1.57 -11.23 -23.94
C ALA A 117 1.18 -12.72 -24.12
N GLN A 118 2.14 -13.60 -23.87
CA GLN A 118 1.97 -15.06 -23.92
C GLN A 118 2.19 -15.72 -22.55
N SER A 119 3.16 -15.25 -21.77
CA SER A 119 3.39 -15.73 -20.39
C SER A 119 3.71 -14.58 -19.44
N ILE A 120 3.61 -14.87 -18.15
CA ILE A 120 3.95 -13.95 -17.07
C ILE A 120 4.82 -14.69 -16.06
N ILE A 121 5.99 -14.15 -15.79
CA ILE A 121 6.86 -14.59 -14.70
C ILE A 121 6.50 -13.76 -13.48
N ALA A 122 5.97 -14.40 -12.45
CA ALA A 122 5.83 -13.79 -11.14
C ALA A 122 7.14 -13.94 -10.37
N ALA A 123 7.49 -12.94 -9.58
CA ALA A 123 8.66 -12.96 -8.72
C ALA A 123 8.34 -12.41 -7.34
N ALA A 124 9.04 -12.93 -6.34
CA ALA A 124 8.98 -12.46 -4.97
C ALA A 124 10.37 -12.27 -4.38
N MET A 125 10.54 -11.20 -3.58
CA MET A 125 11.72 -10.97 -2.74
C MET A 125 11.28 -10.81 -1.30
N ALA A 126 11.85 -11.59 -0.39
CA ALA A 126 11.58 -11.54 1.02
C ALA A 126 12.18 -10.28 1.66
N TYR A 127 11.55 -9.79 2.72
CA TYR A 127 12.04 -8.63 3.48
C TYR A 127 12.07 -8.90 4.98
N PRO A 128 12.93 -8.20 5.74
CA PRO A 128 13.10 -8.46 7.16
C PRO A 128 11.84 -8.11 7.94
N SER A 129 11.53 -8.91 8.96
CA SER A 129 10.35 -8.72 9.81
C SER A 129 10.71 -8.31 11.24
N LYS A 130 11.98 -8.41 11.62
CA LYS A 130 12.48 -8.01 12.94
C LYS A 130 13.38 -6.80 12.84
N LEU A 131 13.11 -5.83 13.71
CA LEU A 131 13.98 -4.67 13.88
C LEU A 131 15.02 -4.98 14.95
N LYS A 132 16.27 -5.24 14.53
CA LYS A 132 17.40 -5.41 15.45
C LYS A 132 17.69 -4.08 16.15
N ASN A 133 18.03 -4.13 17.44
CA ASN A 133 18.34 -2.94 18.26
C ASN A 133 17.26 -1.85 18.22
N ALA A 134 15.98 -2.26 18.17
CA ALA A 134 14.86 -1.32 18.10
C ALA A 134 14.87 -0.31 19.27
N PRO A 135 14.92 1.01 19.00
CA PRO A 135 14.97 1.99 20.07
C PRO A 135 13.67 1.99 20.88
N LYS A 136 13.77 2.23 22.19
CA LYS A 136 12.60 2.26 23.09
C LYS A 136 11.77 3.52 22.87
N SER A 137 10.45 3.39 22.98
CA SER A 137 9.52 4.53 22.99
C SER A 137 9.10 4.77 24.44
N VAL A 138 9.52 5.91 25.01
CA VAL A 138 9.30 6.28 26.41
C VAL A 138 8.78 7.72 26.50
N PRO A 139 8.16 8.15 27.61
CA PRO A 139 7.81 9.57 27.80
C PRO A 139 9.01 10.49 27.51
N GLY A 140 8.80 11.63 26.84
CA GLY A 140 9.87 12.53 26.39
C GLY A 140 10.61 12.09 25.14
N ALA A 141 10.55 10.80 24.77
CA ALA A 141 11.17 10.23 23.58
C ALA A 141 10.21 9.26 22.86
N ARG A 142 8.96 9.69 22.68
CA ARG A 142 7.94 8.89 21.98
C ARG A 142 8.31 8.69 20.52
N ARG A 143 8.18 7.45 20.05
CA ARG A 143 8.51 7.04 18.68
C ARG A 143 7.30 6.51 17.94
N GLY A 144 7.25 6.83 16.65
CA GLY A 144 6.35 6.21 15.69
C GLY A 144 6.98 4.96 15.06
N PHE A 145 6.25 4.29 14.17
CA PHE A 145 6.82 3.20 13.38
C PHE A 145 6.26 3.16 11.95
N ILE A 146 7.12 2.70 11.05
CA ILE A 146 6.85 2.47 9.63
C ILE A 146 6.67 0.96 9.42
N ALA A 147 5.66 0.58 8.63
CA ALA A 147 5.41 -0.80 8.24
C ALA A 147 6.64 -1.44 7.57
N ARG A 148 6.80 -2.76 7.75
CA ARG A 148 7.95 -3.53 7.23
C ARG A 148 8.14 -3.40 5.73
N SER A 149 7.03 -3.28 4.99
CA SER A 149 7.04 -3.10 3.54
C SER A 149 7.62 -1.77 3.05
N ALA A 150 8.07 -0.90 3.96
CA ALA A 150 8.73 0.36 3.65
C ALA A 150 10.07 0.50 4.40
N TRP A 151 10.67 -0.61 4.81
CA TRP A 151 12.01 -0.64 5.40
C TRP A 151 13.08 -0.70 4.31
N GLY A 152 14.20 -0.02 4.56
CA GLY A 152 15.31 0.04 3.62
C GLY A 152 14.98 0.85 2.36
N ARG A 153 15.67 0.52 1.27
CA ARG A 153 15.46 1.11 -0.06
C ARG A 153 14.09 0.72 -0.60
N ASP A 154 13.48 1.63 -1.36
CA ASP A 154 12.19 1.37 -2.00
C ASP A 154 12.20 0.11 -2.87
N TYR A 155 11.31 -0.85 -2.55
CA TYR A 155 11.23 -2.15 -3.23
C TYR A 155 10.89 -2.01 -4.71
N HIS A 156 10.20 -0.94 -5.11
CA HIS A 156 9.89 -0.69 -6.53
C HIS A 156 11.16 -0.65 -7.38
N GLY A 157 12.19 0.04 -6.88
CA GLY A 157 13.47 0.16 -7.58
C GLY A 157 14.26 -1.14 -7.53
N VAL A 158 14.36 -1.74 -6.34
CA VAL A 158 15.13 -2.98 -6.15
C VAL A 158 14.56 -4.12 -6.99
N LEU A 159 13.25 -4.37 -6.92
CA LEU A 159 12.64 -5.48 -7.62
C LEU A 159 12.66 -5.27 -9.13
N ARG A 160 12.52 -4.01 -9.59
CA ARG A 160 12.71 -3.65 -11.00
C ARG A 160 14.13 -3.96 -11.48
N GLU A 161 15.16 -3.60 -10.71
CA GLU A 161 16.56 -3.94 -11.05
C GLU A 161 16.75 -5.46 -11.19
N ARG A 162 16.12 -6.27 -10.32
CA ARG A 162 16.18 -7.74 -10.44
C ARG A 162 15.45 -8.27 -11.66
N LEU A 163 14.26 -7.74 -11.96
CA LEU A 163 13.49 -8.16 -13.13
C LEU A 163 14.14 -7.71 -14.44
N GLU A 164 14.83 -6.56 -14.46
CA GLU A 164 15.63 -6.10 -15.60
C GLU A 164 16.82 -7.02 -15.86
N ALA A 165 17.52 -7.44 -14.80
CA ALA A 165 18.59 -8.42 -14.90
C ALA A 165 18.08 -9.78 -15.41
N LEU A 166 16.90 -10.23 -14.97
CA LEU A 166 16.27 -11.44 -15.49
C LEU A 166 15.91 -11.30 -16.97
N LEU A 167 15.30 -10.18 -17.37
CA LEU A 167 14.95 -9.93 -18.77
C LEU A 167 16.21 -9.87 -19.66
N ALA A 168 17.30 -9.27 -19.18
CA ALA A 168 18.59 -9.28 -19.88
C ALA A 168 19.11 -10.71 -20.08
N TRP A 169 19.07 -11.54 -19.03
CA TRP A 169 19.47 -12.95 -19.12
C TRP A 169 18.63 -13.75 -20.12
N ILE A 170 17.32 -13.47 -20.21
CA ILE A 170 16.42 -14.09 -21.20
C ILE A 170 16.82 -13.62 -22.61
N ARG A 171 17.08 -12.32 -22.81
CA ARG A 171 17.47 -11.75 -24.11
C ARG A 171 18.80 -12.30 -24.66
N GLU A 172 19.72 -12.74 -23.81
CA GLU A 172 20.94 -13.43 -24.27
C GLU A 172 20.64 -14.77 -24.97
N ARG A 173 19.50 -15.39 -24.65
CA ARG A 173 19.06 -16.70 -25.15
C ARG A 173 17.95 -16.57 -26.19
N VAL A 174 17.09 -15.56 -26.06
CA VAL A 174 16.00 -15.24 -26.98
C VAL A 174 16.09 -13.75 -27.33
N PRO A 175 16.95 -13.34 -28.28
CA PRO A 175 17.24 -11.93 -28.54
C PRO A 175 16.04 -11.06 -28.93
N SER A 176 15.04 -11.65 -29.58
CA SER A 176 13.83 -10.99 -30.05
C SER A 176 12.74 -10.82 -28.99
N VAL A 177 12.91 -11.39 -27.78
CA VAL A 177 11.87 -11.41 -26.74
C VAL A 177 11.47 -9.99 -26.31
N ARG A 178 10.16 -9.75 -26.31
CA ARG A 178 9.57 -8.57 -25.69
C ARG A 178 9.25 -8.86 -24.22
N GLY A 179 9.59 -7.90 -23.36
CA GLY A 179 9.31 -7.98 -21.93
C GLY A 179 8.81 -6.66 -21.36
N GLU A 180 7.83 -6.73 -20.47
CA GLU A 180 7.30 -5.59 -19.70
C GLU A 180 7.37 -5.90 -18.21
N ILE A 181 7.91 -4.97 -17.42
CA ILE A 181 8.15 -5.14 -15.98
C ILE A 181 7.15 -4.32 -15.19
N LEU A 182 6.37 -5.00 -14.36
CA LEU A 182 5.38 -4.39 -13.48
C LEU A 182 5.74 -4.71 -12.02
N VAL A 183 5.66 -3.69 -11.17
CA VAL A 183 5.88 -3.79 -9.72
C VAL A 183 4.95 -2.78 -9.06
N ASP A 184 3.88 -3.25 -8.39
CA ASP A 184 2.80 -2.51 -7.68
C ASP A 184 1.99 -1.49 -8.51
N THR A 185 2.68 -0.70 -9.31
CA THR A 185 2.17 0.43 -10.08
C THR A 185 1.69 0.05 -11.48
N GLY A 186 1.67 -1.25 -11.81
CA GLY A 186 1.12 -1.80 -13.04
C GLY A 186 -0.42 -1.91 -13.02
N VAL A 187 -0.99 -2.37 -14.13
CA VAL A 187 -2.45 -2.62 -14.21
C VAL A 187 -2.85 -3.96 -13.62
N LEU A 188 -1.96 -4.97 -13.62
CA LEU A 188 -2.30 -6.29 -13.11
C LEU A 188 -2.47 -6.28 -11.58
N SER A 189 -2.97 -7.40 -11.05
CA SER A 189 -2.90 -7.68 -9.62
C SER A 189 -1.74 -8.61 -9.35
N ASP A 190 -0.62 -8.07 -8.84
CA ASP A 190 0.61 -8.80 -8.53
C ASP A 190 0.33 -10.04 -7.68
N ARG A 191 -0.64 -9.92 -6.76
CA ARG A 191 -1.11 -11.02 -5.89
C ARG A 191 -1.79 -12.13 -6.68
N ALA A 192 -2.70 -11.80 -7.60
CA ALA A 192 -3.39 -12.78 -8.42
C ALA A 192 -2.41 -13.47 -9.39
N VAL A 193 -1.47 -12.71 -9.97
CA VAL A 193 -0.40 -13.24 -10.82
C VAL A 193 0.45 -14.24 -10.03
N ALA A 194 0.95 -13.86 -8.85
CA ALA A 194 1.82 -14.70 -8.03
C ALA A 194 1.11 -15.96 -7.50
N ALA A 195 -0.18 -15.87 -7.16
CA ALA A 195 -0.98 -17.04 -6.76
C ALA A 195 -1.18 -18.02 -7.92
N ARG A 196 -1.54 -17.51 -9.12
CA ARG A 196 -1.71 -18.35 -10.32
C ARG A 196 -0.39 -18.97 -10.79
N ALA A 197 0.72 -18.25 -10.60
CA ALA A 197 2.08 -18.72 -10.87
C ALA A 197 2.63 -19.69 -9.81
N GLY A 198 1.86 -20.03 -8.76
CA GLY A 198 2.25 -21.05 -7.79
C GLY A 198 3.36 -20.63 -6.82
N ILE A 199 3.60 -19.32 -6.62
CA ILE A 199 4.57 -18.83 -5.61
C ILE A 199 4.02 -18.96 -4.18
N GLY A 200 2.70 -18.92 -4.05
CA GLY A 200 2.01 -18.98 -2.77
C GLY A 200 0.50 -19.06 -2.93
N TRP A 201 -0.22 -18.86 -1.84
CA TRP A 201 -1.68 -18.78 -1.83
C TRP A 201 -2.12 -17.44 -1.24
N ILE A 202 -3.34 -16.99 -1.56
CA ILE A 202 -3.91 -15.76 -0.99
C ILE A 202 -4.50 -16.08 0.38
N GLY A 203 -3.98 -15.42 1.42
CA GLY A 203 -4.50 -15.55 2.77
C GLY A 203 -5.85 -14.86 2.97
N LYS A 204 -6.55 -15.19 4.04
CA LYS A 204 -7.78 -14.47 4.45
C LYS A 204 -7.57 -12.98 4.74
N ASN A 205 -6.31 -12.56 4.93
CA ASN A 205 -5.90 -11.16 5.05
C ASN A 205 -5.64 -10.46 3.71
N GLY A 206 -5.90 -11.14 2.57
CA GLY A 206 -5.76 -10.59 1.21
C GLY A 206 -4.32 -10.48 0.70
N LEU A 207 -3.34 -11.06 1.40
CA LEU A 207 -1.93 -11.06 1.03
C LEU A 207 -1.52 -12.41 0.44
N LEU A 208 -0.52 -12.42 -0.44
CA LEU A 208 0.16 -13.65 -0.82
C LEU A 208 0.95 -14.19 0.39
N ILE A 209 0.86 -15.49 0.64
CA ILE A 209 1.65 -16.21 1.64
C ILE A 209 2.46 -17.27 0.91
N THR A 210 3.78 -17.19 1.03
CA THR A 210 4.72 -18.19 0.52
C THR A 210 5.04 -19.23 1.59
N PRO A 211 5.45 -20.46 1.22
CA PRO A 211 5.86 -21.47 2.20
C PRO A 211 7.05 -21.04 3.06
N ASP A 212 8.07 -20.42 2.44
CA ASP A 212 9.37 -20.19 3.08
C ASP A 212 9.46 -18.82 3.79
N TYR A 213 8.75 -17.81 3.28
CA TYR A 213 8.85 -16.42 3.73
C TYR A 213 7.53 -15.83 4.22
N GLY A 214 6.49 -16.66 4.36
CA GLY A 214 5.17 -16.22 4.76
C GLY A 214 4.66 -15.10 3.86
N SER A 215 4.06 -14.06 4.44
CA SER A 215 3.61 -12.88 3.70
C SER A 215 4.63 -11.74 3.64
N PHE A 216 5.85 -11.93 4.16
CA PHE A 216 6.89 -10.91 4.18
C PHE A 216 7.70 -10.91 2.88
N VAL A 217 6.99 -10.74 1.75
CA VAL A 217 7.57 -10.67 0.42
C VAL A 217 7.03 -9.47 -0.37
N TYR A 218 7.90 -8.83 -1.15
CA TYR A 218 7.53 -7.93 -2.23
C TYR A 218 7.21 -8.75 -3.48
N LEU A 219 6.31 -8.26 -4.33
CA LEU A 219 5.88 -8.93 -5.56
C LEU A 219 6.12 -8.05 -6.78
N GLY A 220 6.35 -8.69 -7.91
CA GLY A 220 6.44 -8.07 -9.21
C GLY A 220 6.39 -9.12 -10.30
N GLU A 221 6.24 -8.66 -11.54
CA GLU A 221 6.08 -9.54 -12.68
C GLU A 221 6.81 -9.05 -13.92
N LEU A 222 7.23 -10.03 -14.73
CA LEU A 222 7.79 -9.85 -16.05
C LEU A 222 6.87 -10.54 -17.07
N VAL A 223 6.14 -9.74 -17.84
CA VAL A 223 5.24 -10.22 -18.91
C VAL A 223 6.06 -10.39 -20.18
N LEU A 224 5.92 -11.55 -20.85
CA LEU A 224 6.71 -11.90 -22.04
C LEU A 224 5.82 -12.26 -23.24
N ASP A 225 6.30 -11.99 -24.45
CA ASP A 225 5.76 -12.56 -25.69
C ASP A 225 6.25 -14.00 -25.97
N LEU A 226 6.98 -14.58 -25.02
CA LEU A 226 7.48 -15.95 -25.06
C LEU A 226 6.50 -16.89 -24.34
N PRO A 227 5.96 -17.93 -25.00
CA PRO A 227 5.18 -18.93 -24.31
C PRO A 227 6.08 -19.78 -23.41
N LEU A 228 5.71 -19.87 -22.13
CA LEU A 228 6.42 -20.68 -21.14
C LEU A 228 5.43 -21.62 -20.43
N PRO A 229 5.82 -22.88 -20.12
CA PRO A 229 4.95 -23.80 -19.39
C PRO A 229 4.54 -23.22 -18.02
N PRO A 230 3.25 -23.13 -17.67
CA PRO A 230 2.82 -22.58 -16.39
C PRO A 230 3.19 -23.51 -15.23
N ASP A 231 3.34 -22.94 -14.03
CA ASP A 231 3.37 -23.66 -12.77
C ASP A 231 1.95 -23.88 -12.24
N ALA A 232 1.80 -24.84 -11.33
CA ALA A 232 0.53 -25.13 -10.69
C ALA A 232 0.27 -24.19 -9.49
N PRO A 233 -0.92 -23.58 -9.39
CA PRO A 233 -1.33 -22.83 -8.21
C PRO A 233 -1.30 -23.68 -6.93
N MET A 234 -1.01 -23.05 -5.80
CA MET A 234 -1.09 -23.72 -4.49
C MET A 234 -2.52 -23.64 -3.92
N ALA A 235 -2.94 -24.71 -3.24
CA ALA A 235 -4.21 -24.69 -2.49
C ALA A 235 -4.16 -23.72 -1.30
N ASP A 236 -5.33 -23.21 -0.90
CA ASP A 236 -5.49 -22.45 0.35
C ASP A 236 -5.00 -23.29 1.54
N ARG A 237 -4.24 -22.64 2.43
CA ARG A 237 -3.77 -23.24 3.69
C ARG A 237 -4.21 -22.49 4.94
N CYS A 238 -5.11 -21.52 4.84
CA CYS A 238 -5.66 -20.82 5.99
C CYS A 238 -6.58 -21.72 6.83
N GLY A 239 -7.31 -22.64 6.19
CA GLY A 239 -8.26 -23.52 6.86
C GLY A 239 -9.29 -22.72 7.68
N THR A 240 -9.53 -23.11 8.93
CA THR A 240 -10.49 -22.44 9.83
C THR A 240 -9.94 -21.20 10.54
N CYS A 241 -8.67 -20.85 10.38
CA CYS A 241 -8.04 -19.73 11.08
C CYS A 241 -8.73 -18.38 10.78
N THR A 242 -8.91 -17.52 11.79
CA THR A 242 -9.50 -16.17 11.67
C THR A 242 -8.65 -15.06 12.28
N LYS A 243 -7.45 -15.37 12.80
CA LYS A 243 -6.62 -14.44 13.60
C LYS A 243 -6.44 -13.05 13.00
N CYS A 244 -6.24 -12.96 11.68
CA CYS A 244 -6.05 -11.68 11.00
C CYS A 244 -7.32 -10.83 10.92
N LEU A 245 -8.48 -11.48 10.82
CA LEU A 245 -9.79 -10.85 10.81
C LEU A 245 -10.08 -10.29 12.20
N ASP A 246 -9.86 -11.12 13.22
CA ASP A 246 -10.10 -10.80 14.63
C ASP A 246 -9.17 -9.69 15.14
N ALA A 247 -7.90 -9.71 14.73
CA ALA A 247 -6.91 -8.72 15.15
C ALA A 247 -6.96 -7.40 14.37
N CYS A 248 -7.75 -7.30 13.29
CA CYS A 248 -7.82 -6.08 12.50
C CYS A 248 -8.42 -4.93 13.34
N PRO A 249 -7.67 -3.85 13.64
CA PRO A 249 -8.14 -2.84 14.60
C PRO A 249 -9.44 -2.14 14.18
N THR A 250 -9.68 -2.10 12.87
CA THR A 250 -10.79 -1.39 12.23
C THR A 250 -11.84 -2.33 11.65
N SER A 251 -11.69 -3.64 11.82
CA SER A 251 -12.56 -4.65 11.17
C SER A 251 -12.71 -4.37 9.67
N ALA A 252 -11.58 -4.08 9.01
CA ALA A 252 -11.56 -3.73 7.59
C ALA A 252 -11.87 -4.92 6.66
N PHE A 253 -11.71 -6.15 7.15
CA PHE A 253 -12.09 -7.34 6.40
C PHE A 253 -13.60 -7.57 6.53
N ILE A 254 -14.31 -7.50 5.41
CA ILE A 254 -15.76 -7.68 5.37
C ILE A 254 -16.13 -9.17 5.36
N ARG A 255 -15.23 -9.99 4.77
CA ARG A 255 -15.24 -11.47 4.80
C ARG A 255 -13.82 -11.97 4.54
N PRO A 256 -13.50 -13.26 4.77
CA PRO A 256 -12.19 -13.82 4.43
C PRO A 256 -11.75 -13.46 3.00
N GLY A 257 -10.59 -12.82 2.86
CA GLY A 257 -10.02 -12.42 1.57
C GLY A 257 -10.58 -11.12 0.97
N ALA A 258 -11.59 -10.50 1.58
CA ALA A 258 -12.21 -9.27 1.07
C ALA A 258 -12.01 -8.10 2.04
N LEU A 259 -11.30 -7.07 1.58
CA LEU A 259 -10.95 -5.88 2.35
C LEU A 259 -11.76 -4.67 1.88
N ASP A 260 -12.33 -3.91 2.80
CA ASP A 260 -12.74 -2.53 2.58
C ASP A 260 -11.53 -1.61 2.81
N SER A 261 -10.91 -1.11 1.74
CA SER A 261 -9.70 -0.29 1.83
C SER A 261 -9.95 1.00 2.59
N LYS A 262 -11.17 1.54 2.55
CA LYS A 262 -11.55 2.78 3.25
C LYS A 262 -11.69 2.61 4.76
N LYS A 263 -11.55 1.37 5.27
CA LYS A 263 -11.39 1.04 6.69
C LYS A 263 -9.96 0.65 7.06
N CYS A 264 -9.08 0.41 6.09
CA CYS A 264 -7.74 -0.11 6.35
C CYS A 264 -6.81 0.98 6.90
N LEU A 265 -6.15 0.70 8.03
CA LEU A 265 -5.16 1.66 8.59
C LEU A 265 -3.98 1.91 7.65
N SER A 266 -3.57 0.90 6.86
CA SER A 266 -2.53 1.09 5.84
C SER A 266 -2.94 2.17 4.84
N TYR A 267 -4.19 2.14 4.36
CA TYR A 267 -4.76 3.20 3.50
C TYR A 267 -4.79 4.55 4.21
N HIS A 268 -5.33 4.63 5.43
CA HIS A 268 -5.46 5.90 6.15
C HIS A 268 -4.14 6.59 6.43
N THR A 269 -3.06 5.85 6.70
CA THR A 269 -1.73 6.47 6.87
C THR A 269 -1.24 7.21 5.61
N GLN A 270 -1.77 6.88 4.42
CA GLN A 270 -1.32 7.38 3.11
C GLN A 270 -2.26 8.44 2.50
N THR A 271 -3.46 8.61 3.06
CA THR A 271 -4.41 9.64 2.59
C THR A 271 -3.84 11.04 2.80
N LYS A 272 -4.20 11.97 1.92
CA LYS A 272 -3.66 13.34 1.94
C LYS A 272 -4.49 14.31 2.81
N GLY A 273 -5.77 13.99 3.03
CA GLY A 273 -6.69 14.80 3.83
C GLY A 273 -6.65 14.49 5.32
N MET A 274 -7.67 14.96 6.05
CA MET A 274 -7.89 14.53 7.42
C MET A 274 -8.19 13.03 7.47
N VAL A 275 -7.59 12.31 8.40
CA VAL A 275 -8.02 10.94 8.70
C VAL A 275 -9.41 11.03 9.35
N PRO A 276 -10.39 10.18 9.05
CA PRO A 276 -11.66 10.22 9.79
C PRO A 276 -11.49 9.83 11.26
N LEU A 277 -12.28 10.42 12.15
CA LEU A 277 -12.15 10.28 13.61
C LEU A 277 -12.07 8.81 14.09
N PRO A 278 -12.94 7.87 13.63
CA PRO A 278 -12.86 6.47 14.08
C PRO A 278 -11.52 5.79 13.79
N TYR A 279 -10.81 6.23 12.76
CA TYR A 279 -9.50 5.67 12.37
C TYR A 279 -8.34 6.43 13.01
N ARG A 280 -8.49 7.74 13.31
CA ARG A 280 -7.51 8.50 14.11
C ARG A 280 -7.22 7.82 15.44
N GLU A 281 -8.27 7.38 16.13
CA GLU A 281 -8.14 6.76 17.44
C GLU A 281 -7.50 5.36 17.38
N LYS A 282 -7.59 4.69 16.22
CA LYS A 282 -7.09 3.33 16.00
C LYS A 282 -5.70 3.28 15.35
N LEU A 283 -5.20 4.39 14.81
CA LEU A 283 -3.88 4.49 14.19
C LEU A 283 -2.75 4.10 15.16
N GLY A 284 -2.86 4.48 16.43
CA GLY A 284 -1.80 4.31 17.41
C GLY A 284 -0.57 5.12 17.02
N SER A 285 0.61 4.48 17.00
CA SER A 285 1.88 5.13 16.59
C SER A 285 2.31 4.81 15.16
N ARG A 286 1.39 4.35 14.30
CA ARG A 286 1.66 4.06 12.89
C ARG A 286 1.87 5.36 12.12
N LEU A 287 3.06 5.52 11.54
CA LEU A 287 3.38 6.65 10.66
C LEU A 287 3.11 6.32 9.19
N TYR A 288 3.31 5.07 8.78
CA TYR A 288 3.04 4.58 7.42
C TYR A 288 2.75 3.08 7.46
N GLY A 289 1.70 2.66 6.77
CA GLY A 289 1.28 1.26 6.67
C GLY A 289 0.72 0.65 7.96
N CYS A 290 0.41 -0.65 7.92
CA CYS A 290 -0.08 -1.43 9.06
C CYS A 290 0.21 -2.93 8.85
N ASP A 291 0.98 -3.53 9.75
CA ASP A 291 1.36 -4.96 9.65
C ASP A 291 0.50 -5.89 10.52
N THR A 292 -0.54 -5.38 11.19
CA THR A 292 -1.25 -6.14 12.23
C THR A 292 -1.77 -7.48 11.72
N CYS A 293 -2.39 -7.52 10.53
CA CYS A 293 -2.93 -8.74 9.92
C CYS A 293 -1.84 -9.73 9.46
N GLN A 294 -0.59 -9.28 9.31
CA GLN A 294 0.56 -10.11 9.00
C GLN A 294 1.22 -10.65 10.27
N VAL A 295 1.46 -9.78 11.26
CA VAL A 295 2.18 -10.13 12.50
C VAL A 295 1.44 -11.23 13.29
N VAL A 296 0.11 -11.26 13.24
CA VAL A 296 -0.69 -12.32 13.90
C VAL A 296 -0.83 -13.60 13.08
N CYS A 297 -0.41 -13.59 11.80
CA CYS A 297 -0.56 -14.73 10.91
C CYS A 297 0.35 -15.89 11.35
N PRO A 298 -0.17 -17.13 11.52
CA PRO A 298 0.65 -18.29 11.90
C PRO A 298 1.80 -18.56 10.93
N TYR A 299 1.62 -18.30 9.63
CA TYR A 299 2.63 -18.51 8.59
C TYR A 299 3.80 -17.53 8.65
N ASN A 300 3.68 -16.46 9.43
CA ASN A 300 4.77 -15.51 9.66
C ASN A 300 5.53 -15.79 10.96
N ARG A 301 5.14 -16.82 11.71
CA ARG A 301 5.81 -17.17 12.97
C ARG A 301 7.24 -17.62 12.68
N GLY A 302 8.21 -16.91 13.25
CA GLY A 302 9.63 -17.24 13.11
C GLY A 302 10.28 -16.73 11.82
N VAL A 303 9.49 -16.23 10.85
CA VAL A 303 9.99 -15.71 9.57
C VAL A 303 10.68 -14.37 9.77
N ASP A 304 11.93 -14.26 9.33
CA ASP A 304 12.72 -13.02 9.30
C ASP A 304 13.82 -13.14 8.22
N ALA A 305 13.64 -12.50 7.08
CA ALA A 305 14.56 -12.59 5.93
C ALA A 305 15.47 -11.36 5.83
N ASP A 306 16.74 -11.52 6.17
CA ASP A 306 17.73 -10.42 6.25
C ASP A 306 18.93 -10.63 5.28
N HIS A 307 18.73 -11.45 4.25
CA HIS A 307 19.76 -11.75 3.26
C HIS A 307 19.84 -10.73 2.12
N HIS A 308 18.88 -9.81 1.99
CA HIS A 308 18.90 -8.67 1.06
C HIS A 308 19.32 -7.38 1.78
N PRO A 309 20.58 -6.93 1.65
CA PRO A 309 21.09 -5.77 2.37
C PRO A 309 20.32 -4.48 2.10
N GLU A 310 19.76 -4.33 0.91
CA GLU A 310 18.96 -3.18 0.49
C GLU A 310 17.68 -2.96 1.32
N PHE A 311 17.15 -4.01 1.93
CA PHE A 311 15.93 -3.94 2.76
C PHE A 311 16.22 -3.85 4.25
N ARG A 312 17.49 -3.79 4.65
CA ARG A 312 17.86 -3.65 6.05
C ARG A 312 17.35 -2.34 6.62
N PRO A 313 16.55 -2.38 7.71
CA PRO A 313 16.04 -1.16 8.31
C PRO A 313 17.13 -0.43 9.09
N ASP A 314 17.19 0.89 8.93
CA ASP A 314 17.78 1.79 9.92
C ASP A 314 16.74 2.00 11.05
N PRO A 315 17.02 1.58 12.31
CA PRO A 315 16.10 1.73 13.42
C PRO A 315 15.65 3.17 13.70
N GLU A 316 16.49 4.17 13.43
CA GLU A 316 16.13 5.58 13.62
C GLU A 316 15.21 6.10 12.50
N VAL A 317 15.26 5.51 11.31
CA VAL A 317 14.38 5.86 10.19
C VAL A 317 13.03 5.15 10.30
N VAL A 318 13.02 3.85 10.59
CA VAL A 318 11.77 3.06 10.61
C VAL A 318 11.02 3.14 11.94
N LYS A 319 11.69 3.60 12.99
CA LYS A 319 11.10 3.86 14.31
C LYS A 319 11.51 5.25 14.85
N PRO A 320 11.19 6.34 14.11
CA PRO A 320 11.71 7.67 14.41
C PRO A 320 11.05 8.29 15.64
N LEU A 321 11.76 9.22 16.28
CA LEU A 321 11.16 10.12 17.27
C LEU A 321 10.02 10.92 16.64
N LEU A 322 8.92 11.09 17.37
CA LEU A 322 7.73 11.79 16.86
C LEU A 322 7.94 13.30 16.79
N MET A 323 8.54 13.90 17.84
CA MET A 323 8.71 15.35 17.93
C MET A 323 9.48 15.95 16.73
N PRO A 324 10.63 15.39 16.29
CA PRO A 324 11.34 15.90 15.12
C PRO A 324 10.58 15.81 13.79
N LEU A 325 9.52 14.99 13.71
CA LEU A 325 8.68 14.91 12.51
C LEU A 325 7.72 16.10 12.39
N ILE A 326 7.43 16.79 13.50
CA ILE A 326 6.60 17.99 13.50
C ILE A 326 7.42 19.14 12.94
N GLY A 327 7.03 19.67 11.78
CA GLY A 327 7.84 20.65 11.06
C GLY A 327 9.01 20.06 10.26
N LEU A 328 9.02 18.74 9.99
CA LEU A 328 10.05 18.08 9.17
C LEU A 328 10.36 18.89 7.90
N SER A 329 11.61 19.27 7.67
CA SER A 329 11.99 20.07 6.51
C SER A 329 11.94 19.25 5.21
N LYS A 330 11.83 19.92 4.05
CA LYS A 330 11.88 19.23 2.75
C LYS A 330 13.21 18.49 2.56
N LYS A 331 14.32 19.11 2.97
CA LYS A 331 15.67 18.51 2.90
C LYS A 331 15.78 17.28 3.80
N ALA A 332 15.40 17.40 5.08
CA ALA A 332 15.45 16.27 6.01
C ALA A 332 14.57 15.09 5.53
N PHE A 333 13.39 15.38 4.97
CA PHE A 333 12.55 14.35 4.34
C PHE A 333 13.21 13.69 3.12
N ALA A 334 13.84 14.47 2.26
CA ALA A 334 14.54 13.95 1.08
C ALA A 334 15.74 13.07 1.44
N ASP A 335 16.48 13.47 2.47
CA ASP A 335 17.68 12.77 2.92
C ASP A 335 17.34 11.42 3.59
N THR A 336 16.16 11.28 4.20
CA THR A 336 15.71 10.07 4.92
C THR A 336 14.60 9.31 4.21
N PHE A 337 13.35 9.79 4.29
CA PHE A 337 12.15 9.03 3.93
C PHE A 337 11.88 8.96 2.42
N ALA A 338 12.32 9.94 1.63
CA ALA A 338 12.02 9.99 0.20
C ALA A 338 12.61 8.82 -0.62
N LYS A 339 13.65 8.16 -0.08
CA LYS A 339 14.32 7.00 -0.68
C LYS A 339 13.67 5.66 -0.32
N THR A 340 12.65 5.70 0.55
CA THR A 340 11.88 4.54 1.00
C THR A 340 10.52 4.53 0.32
N ALA A 341 9.84 3.39 0.32
CA ALA A 341 8.46 3.31 -0.16
C ALA A 341 7.51 4.26 0.59
N ALA A 342 7.80 4.61 1.85
CA ALA A 342 6.99 5.57 2.62
C ALA A 342 7.10 7.02 2.10
N GLY A 343 8.04 7.30 1.20
CA GLY A 343 8.30 8.62 0.64
C GLY A 343 7.28 9.11 -0.39
N TRP A 344 6.53 8.21 -1.04
CA TRP A 344 5.74 8.53 -2.25
C TRP A 344 4.63 9.58 -2.04
N ARG A 345 4.13 9.73 -0.81
CA ARG A 345 3.08 10.73 -0.47
C ARG A 345 3.61 12.03 0.09
N GLY A 346 4.93 12.15 0.24
CA GLY A 346 5.59 13.31 0.82
C GLY A 346 5.38 13.45 2.33
N LYS A 347 6.18 14.32 2.93
CA LYS A 347 6.28 14.53 4.39
C LYS A 347 4.97 14.84 5.12
N ARG A 348 3.98 15.43 4.44
CA ARG A 348 2.72 15.87 5.07
C ARG A 348 1.98 14.71 5.74
N THR A 349 1.97 13.54 5.12
CA THR A 349 1.27 12.36 5.65
C THR A 349 1.95 11.85 6.91
N LEU A 350 3.29 11.72 6.90
CA LEU A 350 4.10 11.35 8.05
C LEU A 350 3.93 12.34 9.21
N GLU A 351 4.01 13.64 8.93
CA GLU A 351 3.84 14.71 9.93
C GLU A 351 2.45 14.66 10.58
N ARG A 352 1.38 14.55 9.77
CA ARG A 352 0.01 14.37 10.28
C ARG A 352 -0.10 13.14 11.18
N ASN A 353 0.46 12.02 10.76
CA ASN A 353 0.39 10.77 11.54
C ASN A 353 1.24 10.85 12.82
N ALA A 354 2.33 11.62 12.81
CA ALA A 354 3.12 11.88 14.00
C ALA A 354 2.35 12.70 15.04
N ILE A 355 1.57 13.69 14.61
CA ILE A 355 0.65 14.43 15.50
C ILE A 355 -0.38 13.48 16.12
N ILE A 356 -0.99 12.61 15.31
CA ILE A 356 -1.95 11.61 15.79
C ILE A 356 -1.30 10.67 16.82
N ALA A 357 -0.05 10.24 16.57
CA ALA A 357 0.70 9.38 17.47
C ALA A 357 1.05 10.08 18.80
N LEU A 358 1.40 11.37 18.79
CA LEU A 358 1.64 12.16 20.00
C LEU A 358 0.35 12.28 20.85
N ALA A 359 -0.79 12.49 20.20
CA ALA A 359 -2.09 12.50 20.85
C ALA A 359 -2.46 11.14 21.47
N HIS A 360 -2.15 10.03 20.78
CA HIS A 360 -2.33 8.68 21.29
C HIS A 360 -1.55 8.45 22.60
N HIS A 361 -0.31 8.96 22.68
CA HIS A 361 0.51 8.89 23.89
C HIS A 361 0.15 9.93 24.96
N ARG A 362 -0.80 10.83 24.68
CA ARG A 362 -1.13 12.00 25.51
C ARG A 362 0.13 12.76 25.96
N ALA A 363 1.06 13.01 25.04
CA ALA A 363 2.37 13.59 25.33
C ALA A 363 2.26 15.11 25.66
N PRO A 364 2.32 15.55 26.93
CA PRO A 364 2.19 16.97 27.28
C PRO A 364 3.34 17.82 26.70
N GLU A 365 4.52 17.24 26.52
CA GLU A 365 5.69 17.91 25.92
C GLU A 365 5.45 18.35 24.47
N ALA A 366 4.44 17.80 23.79
CA ALA A 366 4.07 18.18 22.43
C ALA A 366 3.16 19.41 22.36
N VAL A 367 2.55 19.84 23.48
CA VAL A 367 1.56 20.95 23.47
C VAL A 367 2.14 22.23 22.84
N PRO A 368 3.36 22.70 23.17
CA PRO A 368 3.90 23.92 22.58
C PRO A 368 4.04 23.86 21.06
N VAL A 369 4.61 22.76 20.53
CA VAL A 369 4.81 22.62 19.08
C VAL A 369 3.49 22.43 18.33
N LEU A 370 2.51 21.75 18.95
CA LEU A 370 1.18 21.58 18.37
C LEU A 370 0.40 22.90 18.35
N ALA A 371 0.50 23.72 19.40
CA ALA A 371 -0.07 25.06 19.44
C ALA A 371 0.54 25.95 18.34
N GLU A 372 1.85 25.88 18.13
CA GLU A 372 2.53 26.59 17.04
C GLU A 372 2.03 26.12 15.67
N ARG A 373 1.91 24.80 15.46
CA ARG A 373 1.37 24.25 14.20
C ARG A 373 -0.07 24.70 13.96
N LEU A 374 -0.92 24.69 15.00
CA LEU A 374 -2.30 25.19 14.91
C LEU A 374 -2.34 26.68 14.56
N ALA A 375 -1.40 27.49 15.06
CA ALA A 375 -1.40 28.93 14.80
C ALA A 375 -0.82 29.30 13.42
N LEU A 376 0.23 28.62 12.97
CA LEU A 376 1.10 29.11 11.90
C LEU A 376 1.16 28.21 10.65
N ASP A 377 0.73 26.95 10.72
CA ASP A 377 0.92 26.06 9.58
C ASP A 377 -0.01 26.44 8.41
N PRO A 378 0.50 26.63 7.18
CA PRO A 378 -0.33 27.03 6.06
C PRO A 378 -1.33 25.94 5.65
N ARG A 379 -1.14 24.70 6.07
CA ARG A 379 -1.93 23.54 5.65
C ARG A 379 -3.09 23.30 6.65
N PRO A 380 -4.37 23.45 6.25
CA PRO A 380 -5.50 23.22 7.14
C PRO A 380 -5.51 21.83 7.79
N VAL A 381 -5.13 20.78 7.04
CA VAL A 381 -5.06 19.41 7.57
C VAL A 381 -4.12 19.30 8.77
N ILE A 382 -2.99 20.01 8.77
CA ILE A 382 -2.05 19.99 9.90
C ILE A 382 -2.62 20.78 11.08
N ARG A 383 -3.19 21.96 10.82
CA ARG A 383 -3.84 22.77 11.86
C ARG A 383 -4.99 22.02 12.53
N GLY A 384 -5.92 21.47 11.75
CA GLY A 384 -7.05 20.68 12.27
C GLY A 384 -6.59 19.43 13.03
N THR A 385 -5.57 18.73 12.55
CA THR A 385 -5.01 17.57 13.28
C THR A 385 -4.35 18.00 14.59
N ALA A 386 -3.67 19.15 14.61
CA ALA A 386 -3.08 19.71 15.82
C ALA A 386 -4.16 20.15 16.84
N ALA A 387 -5.24 20.80 16.40
CA ALA A 387 -6.38 21.13 17.25
C ALA A 387 -6.98 19.87 17.90
N TRP A 388 -7.26 18.85 17.10
CA TRP A 388 -7.75 17.56 17.60
C TRP A 388 -6.80 16.93 18.64
N ALA A 389 -5.49 16.96 18.36
CA ALA A 389 -4.46 16.41 19.23
C ALA A 389 -4.37 17.16 20.56
N LEU A 390 -4.40 18.50 20.54
CA LEU A 390 -4.43 19.34 21.74
C LEU A 390 -5.63 19.00 22.62
N GLY A 391 -6.82 18.82 22.05
CA GLY A 391 -8.00 18.39 22.81
C GLY A 391 -7.88 16.96 23.38
N LYS A 392 -7.12 16.07 22.73
CA LYS A 392 -6.89 14.70 23.23
C LYS A 392 -5.82 14.63 24.32
N ILE A 393 -4.77 15.44 24.21
CA ILE A 393 -3.70 15.57 25.21
C ILE A 393 -4.25 16.27 26.46
N GLY A 394 -4.92 17.41 26.26
CA GLY A 394 -5.52 18.21 27.32
C GLY A 394 -4.53 19.06 28.13
N GLY A 395 -5.02 19.60 29.25
CA GLY A 395 -4.32 20.57 30.09
C GLY A 395 -4.61 22.03 29.72
N GLU A 396 -4.36 22.94 30.67
CA GLU A 396 -4.68 24.37 30.53
C GLU A 396 -3.96 25.03 29.35
N ALA A 397 -2.69 24.69 29.12
CA ALA A 397 -1.94 25.21 27.98
C ALA A 397 -2.55 24.80 26.62
N ALA A 398 -3.05 23.56 26.51
CA ALA A 398 -3.71 23.10 25.30
C ALA A 398 -5.07 23.80 25.09
N LYS A 399 -5.84 23.99 26.17
CA LYS A 399 -7.10 24.74 26.14
C LYS A 399 -6.90 26.19 25.71
N ALA A 400 -5.93 26.89 26.32
CA ALA A 400 -5.61 28.28 25.98
C ALA A 400 -5.17 28.44 24.51
N ALA A 401 -4.39 27.48 23.98
CA ALA A 401 -4.01 27.47 22.57
C ALA A 401 -5.23 27.32 21.65
N LEU A 402 -6.16 26.43 21.98
CA LEU A 402 -7.41 26.22 21.23
C LEU A 402 -8.32 27.46 21.27
N GLU A 403 -8.49 28.09 22.43
CA GLU A 403 -9.30 29.32 22.57
C GLU A 403 -8.71 30.48 21.76
N THR A 404 -7.39 30.62 21.75
CA THR A 404 -6.68 31.61 20.94
C THR A 404 -6.90 31.35 19.44
N ALA A 405 -6.80 30.09 19.01
CA ALA A 405 -7.00 29.70 17.61
C ALA A 405 -8.46 29.90 17.17
N ARG A 406 -9.43 29.60 18.03
CA ARG A 406 -10.87 29.78 17.77
C ARG A 406 -11.22 31.20 17.31
N ALA A 407 -10.55 32.20 17.87
CA ALA A 407 -10.79 33.61 17.53
C ALA A 407 -10.22 34.03 16.16
N ARG A 408 -9.30 33.25 15.56
CA ARG A 408 -8.52 33.64 14.37
C ARG A 408 -8.70 32.72 13.17
N GLU A 409 -9.02 31.45 13.40
CA GLU A 409 -9.15 30.45 12.34
C GLU A 409 -10.37 30.73 11.47
N ARG A 410 -10.18 30.57 10.16
CA ARG A 410 -11.21 30.84 9.13
C ARG A 410 -11.59 29.60 8.34
N ASP A 411 -10.73 28.59 8.30
CA ASP A 411 -11.01 27.33 7.64
C ASP A 411 -12.11 26.56 8.39
N PRO A 412 -13.25 26.24 7.75
CA PRO A 412 -14.39 25.61 8.43
C PRO A 412 -14.05 24.27 9.07
N MET A 413 -13.21 23.46 8.42
CA MET A 413 -12.81 22.14 8.93
C MET A 413 -11.93 22.29 10.18
N VAL A 414 -11.00 23.25 10.17
CA VAL A 414 -10.16 23.48 11.36
C VAL A 414 -11.00 24.04 12.52
N ARG A 415 -11.97 24.92 12.26
CA ARG A 415 -12.90 25.42 13.28
C ARG A 415 -13.69 24.29 13.92
N GLU A 416 -14.22 23.36 13.13
CA GLU A 416 -14.92 22.19 13.64
C GLU A 416 -14.05 21.34 14.58
N GLU A 417 -12.78 21.10 14.21
CA GLU A 417 -11.83 20.37 15.05
C GLU A 417 -11.49 21.14 16.35
N ILE A 418 -11.39 22.48 16.30
CA ILE A 418 -11.17 23.32 17.48
C ILE A 418 -12.36 23.25 18.44
N GLU A 419 -13.59 23.41 17.94
CA GLU A 419 -14.79 23.35 18.78
C GLU A 419 -14.96 21.95 19.40
N ALA A 420 -14.77 20.89 18.61
CA ALA A 420 -14.82 19.52 19.11
C ALA A 420 -13.75 19.26 20.19
N ALA A 421 -12.55 19.82 20.04
CA ALA A 421 -11.48 19.74 21.03
C ALA A 421 -11.83 20.49 22.32
N LEU A 422 -12.37 21.70 22.24
CA LEU A 422 -12.79 22.49 23.41
C LEU A 422 -13.97 21.86 24.16
N ALA A 423 -14.95 21.32 23.44
CA ALA A 423 -16.07 20.58 24.01
C ALA A 423 -15.59 19.36 24.80
N ARG A 424 -14.63 18.62 24.25
CA ARG A 424 -13.98 17.49 24.94
C ARG A 424 -13.29 17.91 26.24
N LEU A 425 -12.58 19.05 26.24
CA LEU A 425 -11.88 19.55 27.44
C LEU A 425 -12.81 20.11 28.51
N SER A 426 -13.99 20.60 28.11
CA SER A 426 -14.98 21.16 29.03
C SER A 426 -15.87 20.10 29.68
N GLY A 427 -15.65 18.80 29.40
CA GLY A 427 -16.51 17.71 29.87
C GLY A 427 -17.89 17.66 29.19
N VAL A 428 -18.14 18.53 28.21
CA VAL A 428 -19.38 18.59 27.43
C VAL A 428 -19.22 17.68 26.21
N SER A 429 -19.01 16.38 26.43
CA SER A 429 -19.22 15.39 25.38
C SER A 429 -20.63 14.86 25.52
N GLY A 430 -21.50 15.16 24.56
CA GLY A 430 -22.86 14.67 24.51
C GLY A 430 -22.92 13.15 24.68
N ARG A 431 -23.48 12.71 25.80
CA ARG A 431 -24.11 11.40 25.91
C ARG A 431 -25.36 11.44 25.03
N SER A 432 -25.24 11.09 23.76
CA SER A 432 -26.39 10.54 23.04
C SER A 432 -26.56 9.11 23.53
N GLY A 433 -27.69 8.83 24.17
CA GLY A 433 -27.99 7.53 24.78
C GLY A 433 -27.82 6.37 23.81
N ALA A 434 -27.09 5.36 24.26
CA ALA A 434 -27.29 3.98 23.88
C ALA A 434 -27.35 3.20 25.20
N GLU A 435 -28.40 2.43 25.33
CA GLU A 435 -28.87 1.76 26.53
C GLU A 435 -27.80 0.94 27.24
N GLU A 436 -27.75 1.12 28.55
CA GLU A 436 -27.11 0.23 29.50
C GLU A 436 -28.08 -0.92 29.76
N GLU A 437 -28.15 -1.89 28.85
CA GLU A 437 -28.86 -3.15 29.07
C GLU A 437 -27.87 -4.30 29.32
N GLY A 438 -28.01 -4.89 30.50
CA GLY A 438 -27.86 -6.34 30.69
C GLY A 438 -26.44 -6.89 30.72
N ARG A 439 -25.75 -6.74 31.85
CA ARG A 439 -24.66 -7.65 32.23
C ARG A 439 -25.29 -8.81 33.02
N PRO A 440 -25.41 -10.04 32.49
CA PRO A 440 -25.78 -11.15 33.34
C PRO A 440 -24.60 -11.49 34.25
N ALA A 441 -24.88 -11.53 35.55
CA ALA A 441 -24.01 -12.13 36.53
C ALA A 441 -23.79 -13.60 36.13
N ASN A 442 -22.54 -14.00 35.91
CA ASN A 442 -22.20 -15.41 35.86
C ASN A 442 -21.60 -15.79 37.21
N ASP A 443 -22.44 -16.47 37.98
CA ASP A 443 -22.15 -17.10 39.24
C ASP A 443 -21.23 -18.32 39.00
N ARG A 444 -20.47 -18.64 40.03
CA ARG A 444 -19.56 -19.78 40.09
C ARG A 444 -20.35 -21.08 40.17
N SER A 445 -19.93 -22.08 39.40
CA SER A 445 -19.89 -23.47 39.86
C SER A 445 -18.92 -24.26 38.98
N GLY A 446 -17.95 -24.91 39.61
CA GLY A 446 -17.08 -25.88 38.95
C GLY A 446 -17.68 -27.28 39.04
N VAL A 447 -17.29 -28.17 38.13
CA VAL A 447 -17.11 -29.63 38.28
C VAL A 447 -16.36 -30.10 37.03
N GLY A 448 -15.34 -30.96 37.20
CA GLY A 448 -14.87 -31.91 36.17
C GLY A 448 -13.61 -31.52 35.42
#